data_AF-A0A936S8J2-F1
#
_entry.id   AF-A0A936S8J2-F1
#
_cell.length_a   1.000
_cell.length_b   1.000
_cell.length_c   1.000
_cell.angle_alpha   90.00
_cell.angle_beta   90.00
_cell.angle_gamma   90.00
#
_symmetry.space_group_name_H-M   'P 1'
#
loop_
_entity.id
_entity.type
_entity.pdbx_description
1 polymer ?
#
loop_
_entity_poly.entity_id
_entity_poly.type
_entity_poly.pdbx_seq_one_letter_code
_entity_poly.pdbx_strand_id
1 'polypeptide(L)'
;MIYAKNNPIPSDCGKRYRQAFEYMFCFSKGQPAKFDPIMQAIKQEKAFKSFRITKVGRNDLAHDHIAPKERKVNNIFYYNVGTSSSKDKIAFKHPAIFPEQLAEDQILTWTEPGDLVYDCFMGSGTTAKAAMLNDRRWLGSEISSEYVAIAEERIATHSRTHKMTAAK
;
A
#
# COMPACT_ATOMS: atom_id res chain seq x y z
N MET A 1 -0.47 8.70 7.40
CA MET A 1 0.08 7.33 7.52
C MET A 1 1.60 7.42 7.35
N ILE A 2 2.34 6.39 7.76
CA ILE A 2 3.80 6.34 7.63
C ILE A 2 4.17 5.15 6.74
N TYR A 3 5.00 5.39 5.74
CA TYR A 3 5.73 4.34 5.03
C TYR A 3 7.09 4.15 5.70
N ALA A 4 7.23 3.10 6.52
CA ALA A 4 8.51 2.67 7.07
C ALA A 4 9.26 1.76 6.09
N LYS A 5 10.54 2.06 5.88
CA LYS A 5 11.44 1.31 5.00
C LYS A 5 12.04 0.16 5.82
N ASN A 6 11.85 -1.08 5.40
CA ASN A 6 12.43 -2.25 6.06
C ASN A 6 13.96 -2.32 5.93
N ASN A 7 14.48 -1.83 4.81
CA ASN A 7 15.90 -1.87 4.44
C ASN A 7 16.36 -0.49 3.93
N PRO A 8 16.30 0.59 4.75
CA PRO A 8 16.62 1.93 4.30
C PRO A 8 18.07 1.99 3.78
N ILE A 9 18.27 2.64 2.64
CA ILE A 9 19.60 2.80 2.04
C ILE A 9 20.51 3.53 3.04
N PRO A 10 21.69 2.98 3.38
CA PRO A 10 22.65 3.67 4.23
C PRO A 10 23.03 5.02 3.61
N SER A 11 22.68 6.11 4.28
CA SER A 11 23.11 7.46 3.92
C SER A 11 24.12 7.97 4.94
N ASP A 12 25.16 8.67 4.50
CA ASP A 12 25.96 9.47 5.42
C ASP A 12 25.11 10.63 5.96
N CYS A 13 24.82 10.58 7.26
CA CYS A 13 23.91 11.50 7.92
C CYS A 13 24.59 12.32 9.03
N GLY A 14 25.92 12.27 9.16
CA GLY A 14 26.65 13.05 10.16
C GLY A 14 26.06 12.93 11.57
N LYS A 15 25.76 14.07 12.21
CA LYS A 15 25.28 14.16 13.62
C LYS A 15 23.76 14.02 13.80
N ARG A 16 23.04 13.38 12.87
CA ARG A 16 21.59 13.14 12.99
C ARG A 16 21.25 11.66 12.75
N TYR A 17 20.05 11.26 13.19
CA TYR A 17 19.51 9.94 12.87
C TYR A 17 19.29 9.76 11.36
N ARG A 18 19.35 8.50 10.93
CA ARG A 18 19.08 8.09 9.55
C ARG A 18 17.60 8.20 9.23
N GLN A 19 17.29 8.58 7.99
CA GLN A 19 15.93 8.55 7.50
C GLN A 19 15.52 7.12 7.19
N ALA A 20 14.42 6.66 7.78
CA ALA A 20 13.92 5.30 7.65
C ALA A 20 12.42 5.25 7.29
N PHE A 21 11.81 6.39 6.98
CA PHE A 21 10.41 6.46 6.62
C PHE A 21 10.09 7.64 5.70
N GLU A 22 8.90 7.60 5.11
CA GLU A 22 8.28 8.70 4.37
C GLU A 22 6.85 8.92 4.86
N TYR A 23 6.35 10.15 4.73
CA TYR A 23 4.97 10.46 5.06
C TYR A 23 4.04 10.03 3.92
N MET A 24 2.89 9.48 4.29
CA MET A 24 1.79 9.21 3.38
C MET A 24 0.58 10.02 3.82
N PHE A 25 0.28 11.08 3.09
CA PHE A 25 -0.90 11.90 3.34
C PHE A 25 -2.08 11.32 2.55
N CYS A 26 -3.17 11.01 3.25
CA CYS A 26 -4.39 10.47 2.66
C CYS A 26 -5.53 11.44 2.97
N PHE A 27 -6.08 12.04 1.91
CA PHE A 27 -7.17 13.00 1.99
C PHE A 27 -8.39 12.43 1.28
N SER A 28 -9.58 12.76 1.77
CA SER A 28 -10.85 12.37 1.15
C SER A 28 -11.76 13.59 1.03
N LYS A 29 -12.55 13.64 -0.04
CA LYS A 29 -13.62 14.62 -0.19
C LYS A 29 -14.84 14.14 0.59
N GLY A 30 -14.94 14.54 1.86
CA GLY A 30 -15.97 14.05 2.76
C GLY A 30 -15.61 12.68 3.34
N GLN A 31 -16.62 11.87 3.68
CA GLN A 31 -16.37 10.50 4.13
C GLN A 31 -15.94 9.63 2.94
N PRO A 32 -14.88 8.80 3.07
CA PRO A 32 -14.53 7.84 2.02
C PRO A 32 -15.72 6.96 1.67
N ALA A 33 -16.04 6.87 0.37
CA ALA A 33 -17.11 6.00 -0.11
C ALA A 33 -16.83 4.52 0.19
N LYS A 34 -15.55 4.14 0.25
CA LYS A 34 -15.08 2.80 0.56
C LYS A 34 -13.92 2.84 1.56
N PHE A 35 -13.84 1.79 2.37
CA PHE A 35 -12.70 1.47 3.21
C PHE A 35 -12.60 -0.04 3.39
N ASP A 36 -11.64 -0.68 2.71
CA ASP A 36 -11.29 -2.10 2.87
C ASP A 36 -9.93 -2.25 3.57
N PRO A 37 -9.90 -2.27 4.92
CA PRO A 37 -8.63 -2.25 5.63
C PRO A 37 -7.88 -3.57 5.47
N ILE A 38 -6.56 -3.48 5.39
CA ILE A 38 -5.70 -4.65 5.54
C ILE A 38 -5.87 -5.21 6.96
N MET A 39 -6.17 -6.50 7.04
CA MET A 39 -6.35 -7.24 8.27
C MET A 39 -5.12 -8.11 8.56
N GLN A 40 -4.83 -8.33 9.84
CA GLN A 40 -3.77 -9.23 10.30
C GLN A 40 -4.29 -10.12 11.44
N ALA A 41 -3.89 -11.40 11.41
CA ALA A 41 -4.21 -12.34 12.46
C ALA A 41 -3.55 -11.97 13.80
N ILE A 42 -4.26 -12.19 14.90
CA ILE A 42 -3.75 -12.02 16.25
C ILE A 42 -3.18 -13.36 16.72
N LYS A 43 -1.87 -13.41 17.00
CA LYS A 43 -1.15 -14.65 17.38
C LYS A 43 -1.56 -15.25 18.72
N GLN A 44 -2.24 -14.50 19.59
CA GLN A 44 -2.63 -14.98 20.92
C GLN A 44 -4.14 -14.94 21.08
N GLU A 45 -4.77 -16.12 21.02
CA GLU A 45 -6.10 -16.37 21.58
C GLU A 45 -5.98 -16.44 23.11
N LYS A 46 -5.69 -15.31 23.76
CA LYS A 46 -5.79 -15.23 25.22
C LYS A 46 -7.06 -14.46 25.57
N ALA A 47 -7.96 -15.11 26.29
CA ALA A 47 -8.98 -14.39 27.03
C ALA A 47 -8.27 -13.49 28.03
N PHE A 48 -8.50 -12.18 27.96
CA PHE A 48 -7.99 -11.24 28.94
C PHE A 48 -9.18 -10.70 29.73
N LYS A 49 -9.06 -10.68 31.06
CA LYS A 49 -9.99 -9.92 31.90
C LYS A 49 -9.81 -8.44 31.56
N SER A 50 -10.86 -7.84 31.02
CA SER A 50 -10.87 -6.42 30.77
C SER A 50 -10.90 -5.70 32.11
N PHE A 51 -10.15 -4.60 32.17
CA PHE A 51 -10.08 -3.76 33.34
C PHE A 51 -10.28 -2.32 32.92
N ARG A 52 -10.94 -1.55 33.79
CA ARG A 52 -11.08 -0.12 33.64
C ARG A 52 -10.27 0.56 34.72
N ILE A 53 -9.34 1.43 34.31
CA ILE A 53 -8.67 2.34 35.24
C ILE A 53 -9.64 3.50 35.52
N THR A 54 -9.93 3.70 36.79
CA THR A 54 -10.72 4.83 37.29
C THR A 54 -9.85 5.67 38.22
N LYS A 55 -10.34 6.84 38.65
CA LYS A 55 -9.66 7.68 39.65
C LYS A 55 -9.39 6.92 40.98
N VAL A 56 -10.13 5.86 41.24
CA VAL A 56 -10.07 5.06 42.49
C VAL A 56 -9.22 3.79 42.33
N GLY A 57 -8.63 3.55 41.16
CA GLY A 57 -7.82 2.38 40.87
C GLY A 57 -8.33 1.53 39.70
N ARG A 58 -7.73 0.35 39.56
CA ARG A 58 -8.05 -0.63 38.51
C ARG A 58 -9.21 -1.52 38.98
N ASN A 59 -10.35 -1.42 38.32
CA ASN A 59 -11.50 -2.30 38.55
C ASN A 59 -11.66 -3.26 37.36
N ASP A 60 -11.82 -4.54 37.66
CA ASP A 60 -12.14 -5.55 36.65
C ASP A 60 -13.57 -5.31 36.13
N LEU A 61 -13.77 -5.47 34.82
CA LEU A 61 -15.08 -5.38 34.19
C LEU A 61 -15.79 -6.74 34.27
N ALA A 62 -17.12 -6.71 34.37
CA ALA A 62 -17.94 -7.90 34.63
C ALA A 62 -18.06 -8.88 33.45
N HIS A 63 -17.48 -8.59 32.29
CA HIS A 63 -17.56 -9.44 31.10
C HIS A 63 -16.17 -9.74 30.54
N ASP A 64 -15.94 -11.01 30.24
CA ASP A 64 -14.76 -11.45 29.51
C ASP A 64 -14.85 -10.94 28.07
N HIS A 65 -13.77 -10.32 27.56
CA HIS A 65 -13.67 -10.05 26.13
C HIS A 65 -13.03 -11.24 25.43
N ILE A 66 -13.73 -11.77 24.44
CA ILE A 66 -13.13 -12.67 23.46
C ILE A 66 -12.29 -11.79 22.53
N ALA A 67 -10.97 -12.04 22.52
CA ALA A 67 -10.09 -11.35 21.59
C ALA A 67 -10.50 -11.69 20.15
N PRO A 68 -10.67 -10.71 19.25
CA PRO A 68 -10.94 -11.01 17.85
C PRO A 68 -9.77 -11.78 17.24
N LYS A 69 -10.05 -12.65 16.26
CA LYS A 69 -9.02 -13.43 15.57
C LYS A 69 -8.13 -12.57 14.67
N GLU A 70 -8.66 -11.43 14.25
CA GLU A 70 -8.00 -10.50 13.34
C GLU A 70 -8.18 -9.05 13.81
N ARG A 71 -7.24 -8.20 13.41
CA ARG A 71 -7.32 -6.76 13.62
C ARG A 71 -6.83 -6.02 12.39
N LYS A 72 -7.26 -4.78 12.24
CA LYS A 72 -6.69 -3.86 11.23
C LYS A 72 -5.19 -3.69 11.49
N VAL A 73 -4.40 -3.54 10.43
CA VAL A 73 -3.01 -3.11 10.56
C VAL A 73 -2.93 -1.70 11.15
N ASN A 74 -1.79 -1.36 11.72
CA ASN A 74 -1.53 -0.01 12.21
C ASN A 74 -1.36 0.95 11.01
N ASN A 75 -1.37 2.26 11.27
CA ASN A 75 -1.14 3.29 10.26
C ASN A 75 0.35 3.46 9.86
N ILE A 76 1.20 2.49 10.20
CA ILE A 76 2.61 2.38 9.80
C ILE A 76 2.72 1.15 8.91
N PHE A 77 3.06 1.37 7.64
CA PHE A 77 3.19 0.34 6.62
C PHE A 77 4.67 0.08 6.35
N TYR A 78 5.03 -1.19 6.18
CA TYR A 78 6.40 -1.65 6.12
C TYR A 78 6.69 -2.25 4.75
N TYR A 79 7.54 -1.59 3.96
CA TYR A 79 7.91 -2.09 2.63
C TYR A 79 9.42 -2.06 2.42
N ASN A 80 9.88 -2.93 1.52
CA ASN A 80 11.27 -2.96 1.10
C ASN A 80 11.53 -1.89 0.03
N VAL A 81 12.72 -1.30 0.05
CA VAL A 81 13.23 -0.35 -0.96
C VAL A 81 14.31 -0.98 -1.84
N GLY A 82 14.71 -0.26 -2.89
CA GLY A 82 15.75 -0.67 -3.83
C GLY A 82 15.27 -1.79 -4.73
N THR A 83 16.14 -2.75 -5.03
CA THR A 83 15.88 -3.88 -5.95
C THR A 83 14.71 -4.78 -5.55
N SER A 84 14.22 -4.66 -4.31
CA SER A 84 13.05 -5.39 -3.81
C SER A 84 11.73 -4.63 -3.98
N SER A 85 11.75 -3.42 -4.55
CA SER A 85 10.54 -2.57 -4.69
C SER A 85 9.64 -3.02 -5.84
N SER A 86 10.18 -3.76 -6.81
CA SER A 86 9.48 -4.27 -7.99
C SER A 86 10.15 -5.56 -8.46
N LYS A 87 9.37 -6.47 -9.06
CA LYS A 87 9.92 -7.67 -9.74
C LYS A 87 10.33 -7.37 -11.18
N ASP A 88 9.83 -6.29 -11.78
CA ASP A 88 10.06 -5.98 -13.18
C ASP A 88 11.37 -5.20 -13.32
N LYS A 89 12.34 -5.76 -14.06
CA LYS A 89 13.63 -5.08 -14.28
C LYS A 89 13.48 -3.71 -14.93
N ILE A 90 12.48 -3.55 -15.79
CA ILE A 90 12.19 -2.28 -16.47
C ILE A 90 11.84 -1.14 -15.49
N ALA A 91 11.21 -1.45 -14.36
CA ALA A 91 10.84 -0.42 -13.38
C ALA A 91 12.08 0.34 -12.88
N PHE A 92 13.22 -0.33 -12.79
CA PHE A 92 14.50 0.24 -12.33
C PHE A 92 15.21 1.12 -13.36
N LYS A 93 14.67 1.26 -14.58
CA LYS A 93 15.10 2.33 -15.50
C LYS A 93 14.66 3.71 -14.99
N HIS A 94 13.68 3.78 -14.09
CA HIS A 94 13.32 4.99 -13.37
C HIS A 94 14.09 5.05 -12.03
N PRO A 95 14.74 6.18 -11.68
CA PRO A 95 15.65 6.23 -10.54
C PRO A 95 14.95 6.16 -9.17
N ALA A 96 13.69 6.61 -9.11
CA ALA A 96 12.94 6.72 -7.87
C ALA A 96 11.57 6.04 -8.01
N ILE A 97 11.52 4.72 -7.85
CA ILE A 97 10.26 3.98 -7.82
C ILE A 97 9.81 3.75 -6.37
N PHE A 98 8.51 3.87 -6.12
CA PHE A 98 7.91 3.36 -4.88
C PHE A 98 7.62 1.86 -4.98
N PRO A 99 7.53 1.15 -3.85
CA PRO A 99 7.22 -0.29 -3.84
C PRO A 99 5.85 -0.59 -4.46
N GLU A 100 5.75 -1.66 -5.25
CA GLU A 100 4.49 -2.08 -5.86
C GLU A 100 3.41 -2.37 -4.82
N GLN A 101 3.78 -3.08 -3.75
CA GLN A 101 2.85 -3.41 -2.66
C GLN A 101 2.27 -2.15 -1.99
N LEU A 102 3.06 -1.08 -1.88
CA LEU A 102 2.58 0.17 -1.30
C LEU A 102 1.45 0.77 -2.15
N ALA A 103 1.57 0.74 -3.48
CA ALA A 103 0.50 1.22 -4.36
C ALA A 103 -0.72 0.30 -4.31
N GLU A 104 -0.50 -1.01 -4.42
CA GLU A 104 -1.55 -2.02 -4.40
C GLU A 104 -2.41 -1.95 -3.13
N ASP A 105 -1.76 -1.93 -1.96
CA ASP A 105 -2.41 -1.84 -0.66
C ASP A 105 -3.34 -0.61 -0.57
N GLN A 106 -2.87 0.55 -1.05
CA GLN A 106 -3.68 1.77 -1.02
C GLN A 106 -4.82 1.73 -2.04
N ILE A 107 -4.58 1.21 -3.25
CA ILE A 107 -5.64 1.06 -4.26
C ILE A 107 -6.75 0.14 -3.71
N LEU A 108 -6.38 -1.02 -3.16
CA LEU A 108 -7.35 -1.97 -2.62
C LEU A 108 -8.10 -1.42 -1.40
N THR A 109 -7.44 -0.63 -0.55
CA THR A 109 -8.07 -0.05 0.63
C THR A 109 -9.18 0.94 0.28
N TRP A 110 -9.00 1.73 -0.78
CA TRP A 110 -9.83 2.90 -1.05
C TRP A 110 -10.70 2.81 -2.32
N THR A 111 -10.60 1.72 -3.10
CA THR A 111 -11.31 1.57 -4.38
C THR A 111 -11.91 0.19 -4.56
N GLU A 112 -12.89 0.07 -5.45
CA GLU A 112 -13.49 -1.19 -5.91
C GLU A 112 -13.05 -1.52 -7.35
N PRO A 113 -13.16 -2.80 -7.79
CA PRO A 113 -13.00 -3.13 -9.21
C PRO A 113 -13.86 -2.24 -10.12
N GLY A 114 -13.28 -1.74 -11.20
CA GLY A 114 -13.91 -0.81 -12.15
C GLY A 114 -13.73 0.69 -11.84
N ASP A 115 -13.32 1.04 -10.61
CA ASP A 115 -13.00 2.42 -10.26
C ASP A 115 -11.81 2.95 -11.08
N LEU A 116 -11.76 4.27 -11.25
CA LEU A 116 -10.67 4.95 -11.93
C LEU A 116 -9.62 5.43 -10.92
N VAL A 117 -8.40 4.94 -11.06
CA VAL A 117 -7.22 5.41 -10.32
C VAL A 117 -6.44 6.40 -11.20
N TYR A 118 -6.22 7.61 -10.70
CA TYR A 118 -5.45 8.63 -11.42
C TYR A 118 -4.10 8.92 -10.74
N ASP A 119 -3.03 8.95 -11.53
CA ASP A 119 -1.69 9.34 -11.09
C ASP A 119 -1.14 10.48 -11.97
N CYS A 120 -0.93 11.65 -11.39
CA CYS A 120 -0.41 12.82 -12.11
C CYS A 120 1.12 12.87 -12.23
N PHE A 121 1.83 11.93 -11.58
CA PHE A 121 3.29 11.77 -11.63
C PHE A 121 3.63 10.29 -11.84
N MET A 122 3.19 9.75 -12.99
CA MET A 122 3.15 8.32 -13.26
C MET A 122 4.52 7.63 -13.13
N GLY A 123 5.62 8.33 -13.41
CA GLY A 123 6.98 7.79 -13.34
C GLY A 123 7.11 6.50 -14.14
N SER A 124 7.49 5.40 -13.47
CA SER A 124 7.62 4.07 -14.11
C SER A 124 6.32 3.28 -14.25
N GLY A 125 5.15 3.88 -13.99
CA GLY A 125 3.85 3.23 -14.18
C GLY A 125 3.43 2.26 -13.07
N THR A 126 3.98 2.38 -11.86
CA THR A 126 3.62 1.47 -10.75
C THR A 126 2.14 1.54 -10.38
N THR A 127 1.54 2.74 -10.33
CA THR A 127 0.11 2.93 -10.04
C THR A 127 -0.77 2.28 -11.10
N ALA A 128 -0.47 2.49 -12.38
CA ALA A 128 -1.21 1.88 -13.49
C ALA A 128 -1.12 0.36 -13.49
N LYS A 129 0.09 -0.21 -13.28
CA LYS A 129 0.27 -1.66 -13.16
C LYS A 129 -0.58 -2.21 -12.01
N ALA A 130 -0.48 -1.62 -10.81
CA ALA A 130 -1.21 -2.09 -9.64
C ALA A 130 -2.74 -2.00 -9.82
N ALA A 131 -3.23 -0.88 -10.39
CA ALA A 131 -4.64 -0.71 -10.72
C ALA A 131 -5.13 -1.77 -11.72
N MET A 132 -4.40 -1.95 -12.83
CA MET A 132 -4.74 -2.90 -13.88
C MET A 132 -4.78 -4.35 -13.38
N LEU A 133 -3.78 -4.77 -12.59
CA LEU A 133 -3.74 -6.13 -12.06
C LEU A 133 -4.88 -6.43 -11.07
N ASN A 134 -5.39 -5.38 -10.43
CA ASN A 134 -6.52 -5.43 -9.51
C ASN A 134 -7.85 -5.02 -10.17
N ASP A 135 -7.98 -5.09 -11.50
CA ASP A 135 -9.25 -4.81 -12.18
C ASP A 135 -9.81 -3.39 -11.96
N ARG A 136 -8.94 -2.41 -11.72
CA ARG A 136 -9.27 -0.98 -11.73
C ARG A 136 -8.89 -0.37 -13.08
N ARG A 137 -9.68 0.62 -13.51
CA ARG A 137 -9.29 1.50 -14.61
C ARG A 137 -8.21 2.44 -14.11
N TRP A 138 -7.36 2.91 -15.00
CA TRP A 138 -6.34 3.87 -14.63
C TRP A 138 -6.19 4.95 -15.70
N LEU A 139 -5.72 6.11 -15.25
CA LEU A 139 -5.25 7.20 -16.09
C LEU A 139 -3.99 7.74 -15.43
N GLY A 140 -3.04 8.24 -16.21
CA GLY A 140 -1.98 9.02 -15.60
C GLY A 140 -1.29 9.97 -16.54
N SER A 141 -0.47 10.82 -15.95
CA SER A 141 0.27 11.87 -16.61
C SER A 141 1.73 11.81 -16.16
N GLU A 142 2.64 12.03 -17.09
CA GLU A 142 4.07 12.10 -16.84
C GLU A 142 4.67 13.09 -17.83
N ILE A 143 5.53 13.99 -17.34
CA ILE A 143 6.10 15.06 -18.17
C ILE A 143 7.29 14.56 -18.98
N SER A 144 8.02 13.57 -18.46
CA SER A 144 9.16 12.97 -19.13
C SER A 144 8.71 11.92 -20.15
N SER A 145 8.93 12.20 -21.43
CA SER A 145 8.65 11.23 -22.50
C SER A 145 9.43 9.92 -22.34
N GLU A 146 10.63 9.97 -21.76
CA GLU A 146 11.41 8.79 -21.41
C GLU A 146 10.68 7.92 -20.37
N TYR A 147 10.12 8.53 -19.34
CA TYR A 147 9.42 7.82 -18.29
C TYR A 147 8.05 7.30 -18.76
N VAL A 148 7.38 8.05 -19.64
CA VAL A 148 6.21 7.55 -20.37
C VAL A 148 6.55 6.25 -21.12
N ALA A 149 7.64 6.22 -21.89
CA ALA A 149 8.05 5.02 -22.62
C ALA A 149 8.34 3.82 -21.68
N ILE A 150 8.98 4.06 -20.53
CA ILE A 150 9.21 3.05 -19.50
C ILE A 150 7.87 2.52 -18.96
N ALA A 151 6.93 3.41 -18.62
CA ALA A 151 5.62 3.03 -18.12
C ALA A 151 4.81 2.23 -19.15
N GLU A 152 4.78 2.67 -20.41
CA GLU A 152 4.10 1.99 -21.51
C GLU A 152 4.63 0.58 -21.74
N GLU A 153 5.96 0.41 -21.86
CA GLU A 153 6.60 -0.90 -22.03
C GLU A 153 6.28 -1.81 -20.83
N ARG A 154 6.32 -1.27 -19.61
CA ARG A 154 5.99 -2.03 -18.38
C ARG A 154 4.52 -2.43 -18.32
N ILE A 155 3.60 -1.56 -18.72
CA ILE A 155 2.16 -1.85 -18.69
C ILE A 155 1.80 -2.85 -19.80
N ALA A 156 2.38 -2.71 -20.99
CA ALA A 156 2.13 -3.62 -22.11
C ALA A 156 2.49 -5.08 -21.78
N THR A 157 3.59 -5.30 -21.04
CA THR A 157 4.01 -6.65 -20.60
C THR A 157 3.07 -7.31 -19.58
N HIS A 158 2.25 -6.52 -18.88
CA HIS A 158 1.33 -6.99 -17.85
C HIS A 158 -0.15 -6.90 -18.26
N SER A 159 -0.42 -6.28 -19.41
CA SER A 159 -1.77 -6.15 -19.93
C SER A 159 -2.30 -7.55 -20.21
N ARG A 160 -3.40 -7.91 -19.53
CA ARG A 160 -4.07 -9.19 -19.79
C ARG A 160 -4.46 -9.20 -21.26
N THR A 161 -3.75 -9.99 -22.06
CA THR A 161 -4.27 -10.39 -23.37
C THR A 161 -5.49 -11.21 -23.03
N HIS A 162 -6.69 -10.66 -23.19
CA HIS A 162 -7.89 -11.48 -23.23
C HIS A 162 -7.63 -12.53 -24.31
N LYS A 163 -7.31 -13.77 -23.93
CA LYS A 163 -7.42 -14.89 -24.84
C LYS A 163 -8.90 -14.93 -25.19
N MET A 164 -9.25 -14.43 -26.37
CA MET A 164 -10.54 -14.70 -26.96
C MET A 164 -10.60 -16.20 -27.19
N THR A 165 -11.22 -16.94 -26.27
CA THR A 165 -11.65 -18.30 -26.56
C THR A 165 -12.85 -18.17 -27.48
N ALA A 166 -12.68 -18.63 -28.72
CA ALA A 166 -13.79 -18.82 -29.64
C ALA A 166 -14.85 -19.70 -28.94
N ALA A 167 -16.09 -19.22 -28.89
CA ALA A 167 -17.21 -20.06 -28.50
C ALA A 167 -17.27 -21.23 -29.49
N LYS A 168 -17.18 -22.46 -28.97
CA LYS A 168 -17.53 -23.68 -29.71
C LYS A 168 -19.03 -23.92 -29.59
#